data_AF-A0A241XE13-F1
#
_entry.id   AF-A0A241XE13-F1
#
_cell.length_a   1.000
_cell.length_b   1.000
_cell.length_c   1.000
_cell.angle_alpha   90.00
_cell.angle_beta   90.00
_cell.angle_gamma   90.00
#
_symmetry.space_group_name_H-M   'P 1'
#
loop_
_entity.id
_entity.type
_entity.pdbx_description
1 polymer ?
#
loop_
_entity_poly.entity_id
_entity_poly.type
_entity_poly.pdbx_seq_one_letter_code
_entity_poly.pdbx_strand_id
1 'polypeptide(L)' 'PQQVASANDQADYTRTASNEIHSQFKRLPNPDLVMYVFPHLAGSDPAPVPGYTTVFPFYQRVQYAMPGERTEDY' A
#
# COMPACT_ATOMS: atom_id res chain seq x y z
N PRO A 1 15.28 5.61 10.86
CA PRO A 1 16.31 5.79 9.81
C PRO A 1 15.64 6.09 8.45
N GLN A 2 15.67 7.35 7.99
CA GLN A 2 15.26 7.70 6.64
C GLN A 2 16.34 7.19 5.68
N GLN A 3 15.98 6.23 4.84
CA GLN A 3 16.86 5.65 3.85
C GLN A 3 17.06 6.70 2.75
N VAL A 4 18.24 7.34 2.73
CA VAL A 4 18.60 8.36 1.75
C VAL A 4 18.82 7.67 0.40
N ALA A 5 17.99 8.01 -0.59
CA ALA A 5 18.17 7.59 -1.97
C ALA A 5 19.57 7.98 -2.47
N SER A 6 20.23 7.09 -3.21
CA SER A 6 21.57 7.36 -3.73
C SER A 6 21.49 8.35 -4.90
N ALA A 7 22.54 9.12 -5.13
CA ALA A 7 22.60 10.05 -6.27
C ALA A 7 22.35 9.36 -7.63
N ASN A 8 22.74 8.08 -7.76
CA ASN A 8 22.47 7.26 -8.93
C ASN A 8 20.98 6.91 -9.08
N ASP A 9 20.30 6.52 -7.99
CA ASP A 9 18.86 6.21 -8.02
C ASP A 9 18.04 7.43 -8.49
N GLN A 10 18.47 8.61 -8.06
CA GLN A 10 17.81 9.88 -8.40
C GLN A 10 18.06 10.29 -9.85
N ALA A 11 19.24 9.95 -10.41
CA ALA A 11 19.55 10.16 -11.82
C ALA A 11 18.68 9.27 -12.73
N ASP A 12 18.43 8.03 -12.34
CA ASP A 12 17.57 7.10 -13.10
C ASP A 12 16.10 7.56 -13.16
N TYR A 13 15.63 8.25 -12.11
CA TYR A 13 14.30 8.85 -12.04
C TYR A 13 14.17 10.21 -12.76
N THR A 14 15.28 10.75 -13.28
CA THR A 14 15.26 11.99 -14.05
C THR A 14 14.75 11.71 -15.46
N ARG A 15 13.76 12.48 -15.94
CA ARG A 15 13.18 12.30 -17.29
C ARG A 15 14.27 12.46 -18.36
N THR A 16 14.36 11.48 -19.24
CA THR A 16 15.13 11.53 -20.49
C THR A 16 14.24 11.15 -21.68
N ALA A 17 14.70 11.40 -22.90
CA ALA A 17 13.98 11.02 -24.12
C ALA A 17 13.75 9.50 -24.23
N SER A 18 14.63 8.67 -23.65
CA SER A 18 14.47 7.21 -23.62
C SER A 18 13.47 6.73 -22.56
N ASN A 19 13.30 7.50 -21.49
CA ASN A 19 12.57 7.07 -20.28
C ASN A 19 11.13 7.62 -20.26
N GLU A 20 10.82 8.63 -21.09
CA GLU A 20 9.55 9.37 -21.07
C GLU A 20 8.31 8.49 -21.30
N ILE A 21 8.44 7.40 -22.05
CA ILE A 21 7.33 6.47 -22.31
C ILE A 21 7.07 5.48 -21.15
N HIS A 22 7.98 5.41 -20.17
CA HIS A 22 7.89 4.46 -19.06
C HIS A 22 7.49 5.19 -17.77
N SER A 23 6.58 4.60 -17.00
CA SER A 23 6.19 5.13 -15.69
C SER A 23 7.39 5.06 -14.74
N GLN A 24 7.93 6.23 -14.38
CA GLN A 24 9.08 6.31 -13.47
C GLN A 24 8.64 5.98 -12.04
N PHE A 25 7.50 6.50 -11.59
CA PHE A 25 6.97 6.28 -10.23
C PHE A 25 6.17 4.98 -10.14
N LYS A 26 6.83 3.92 -9.69
CA LYS A 26 6.16 2.66 -9.36
C LYS A 26 5.31 2.81 -8.09
N ARG A 27 4.21 2.07 -8.00
CA ARG A 27 3.39 2.04 -6.78
C ARG A 27 4.07 1.15 -5.74
N LEU A 28 3.96 1.51 -4.47
CA LEU A 28 4.35 0.64 -3.37
C LEU A 28 3.28 -0.44 -3.15
N PRO A 29 3.67 -1.67 -2.78
CA PRO A 29 2.77 -2.69 -2.28
C PRO A 29 1.82 -2.16 -1.21
N ASN A 30 0.55 -2.53 -1.32
CA ASN A 30 -0.46 -2.25 -0.31
C ASN A 30 -1.17 -3.56 0.04
N PRO A 31 -0.68 -4.31 1.04
CA PRO A 31 -1.24 -5.61 1.35
C PRO A 31 -2.65 -5.46 1.94
N ASP A 32 -3.46 -6.47 1.70
CA ASP A 32 -4.76 -6.58 2.34
C ASP A 32 -4.62 -7.17 3.75
N LEU A 33 -5.35 -6.57 4.69
CA LEU A 33 -5.50 -7.06 6.04
C LEU A 33 -6.80 -7.82 6.20
N VAL A 34 -6.73 -8.91 6.95
CA VAL A 34 -7.87 -9.77 7.27
C VAL A 34 -8.22 -9.60 8.75
N MET A 35 -9.46 -9.22 9.04
CA MET A 35 -9.97 -9.11 10.40
C MET A 35 -11.15 -10.05 10.62
N TYR A 36 -11.13 -10.74 11.75
CA TYR A 36 -12.26 -11.53 12.23
C TYR A 36 -13.09 -10.72 13.22
N VAL A 37 -14.38 -10.63 12.96
CA VAL A 37 -15.36 -10.02 13.86
C VAL A 37 -16.03 -11.14 14.65
N PHE A 38 -15.86 -11.12 15.97
CA PHE A 38 -16.51 -12.09 16.86
C PHE A 38 -18.03 -11.86 16.91
N PRO A 39 -18.85 -12.92 17.06
CA PRO A 39 -20.29 -12.76 17.26
C PRO A 39 -20.60 -11.85 18.45
N HIS A 40 -21.49 -10.88 18.27
CA HIS A 40 -21.87 -9.90 19.30
C HIS A 40 -23.29 -9.36 19.06
N LEU A 41 -23.84 -8.61 20.02
CA LEU A 41 -25.11 -7.89 19.84
C LEU A 41 -24.85 -6.48 19.31
N ALA A 42 -25.70 -5.99 18.42
CA ALA A 42 -25.62 -4.60 17.94
C ALA A 42 -25.95 -3.59 19.06
N GLY A 43 -25.31 -2.42 19.01
CA GLY A 43 -25.27 -1.47 20.13
C GLY A 43 -26.58 -0.73 20.44
N SER A 44 -27.41 -0.43 19.44
CA SER A 44 -28.65 0.34 19.61
C SER A 44 -29.91 -0.53 19.69
N ASP A 45 -29.94 -1.62 18.93
CA ASP A 45 -31.01 -2.61 18.89
C ASP A 45 -30.29 -3.98 18.96
N PRO A 46 -30.57 -4.85 19.95
CA PRO A 46 -29.77 -6.06 20.23
C PRO A 46 -29.96 -7.18 19.21
N ALA A 47 -30.01 -6.83 17.92
CA ALA A 47 -29.94 -7.79 16.84
C ALA A 47 -28.60 -8.57 16.90
N PRO A 48 -28.63 -9.89 16.73
CA PRO A 48 -27.43 -10.71 16.73
C PRO A 48 -26.59 -10.48 15.48
N VAL A 49 -25.29 -10.20 15.66
CA VAL A 49 -24.30 -10.11 14.60
C VAL A 49 -23.52 -11.43 14.55
N PRO A 50 -23.54 -12.17 13.42
CA PRO A 50 -22.78 -13.42 13.30
C PRO A 50 -21.28 -13.14 13.21
N GLY A 51 -20.47 -14.16 13.44
CA GLY A 51 -19.03 -14.06 13.20
C GLY A 51 -18.73 -14.04 11.70
N TYR A 52 -17.89 -13.12 11.26
CA TYR A 52 -17.46 -13.04 9.86
C TYR A 52 -16.04 -12.51 9.72
N THR A 53 -15.45 -12.79 8.57
CA THR A 53 -14.14 -12.27 8.18
C THR A 53 -14.34 -11.13 7.20
N THR A 54 -13.63 -10.03 7.40
CA THR A 54 -13.59 -8.90 6.46
C THR A 54 -12.16 -8.62 6.03
N VAL A 55 -12.01 -8.07 4.82
CA VAL A 55 -10.73 -7.74 4.20
C VAL A 55 -10.71 -6.24 3.90
N PHE A 56 -9.62 -5.55 4.24
CA PHE A 56 -9.45 -4.13 3.96
C PHE A 56 -7.98 -3.79 3.70
N PRO A 57 -7.68 -2.76 2.89
CA PRO A 57 -6.31 -2.41 2.56
C PRO A 57 -5.56 -1.85 3.77
N PHE A 58 -4.25 -2.14 3.87
CA PHE A 58 -3.40 -1.60 4.93
C PHE A 58 -3.32 -0.07 4.89
N TYR A 59 -3.18 0.51 3.69
CA TYR A 59 -3.18 1.96 3.45
C TYR A 59 -4.43 2.39 2.68
N GLN A 60 -5.00 3.53 3.07
CA GLN A 60 -6.18 4.12 2.40
C GLN A 60 -5.87 4.70 1.02
N ARG A 61 -4.61 5.08 0.76
CA ARG A 61 -4.17 5.73 -0.47
C ARG A 61 -3.04 4.93 -1.08
N VAL A 62 -2.98 4.93 -2.41
CA VAL A 62 -1.85 4.40 -3.15
C VAL A 62 -0.63 5.30 -2.88
N GLN A 63 0.45 4.68 -2.42
CA GLN A 63 1.74 5.35 -2.28
C GLN A 63 2.62 5.02 -3.47
N TYR A 64 3.47 5.97 -3.85
CA TYR A 64 4.45 5.77 -4.91
C TYR A 64 5.84 5.64 -4.29
N ALA A 65 6.62 4.72 -4.84
CA ALA A 65 7.97 4.46 -4.41
C ALA A 65 8.87 5.66 -4.73
N MET A 66 9.70 6.04 -3.78
CA MET A 66 10.86 6.89 -4.02
C MET A 66 11.94 6.11 -4.79
N PRO A 67 12.90 6.80 -5.41
CA PRO A 67 14.05 6.15 -6.04
C PRO A 67 14.77 5.24 -5.04
N GLY A 68 15.07 4.01 -5.43
CA GLY A 68 15.72 3.00 -4.59
C GLY A 68 14.80 2.26 -3.61
N GLU A 69 13.50 2.61 -3.51
CA GLU A 69 12.56 1.85 -2.69
C GLU A 69 12.11 0.56 -3.39
N ARG A 70 11.94 -0.51 -2.61
CA ARG A 70 11.52 -1.81 -3.12
C ARG A 70 10.02 -1.82 -3.42
N THR A 71 9.66 -2.27 -4.62
CA THR A 71 8.27 -2.28 -5.12
C THR A 71 7.68 -3.68 -5.26
N GLU A 72 8.35 -4.71 -4.72
CA GLU A 72 7.91 -6.10 -4.82
C GLU A 72 7.14 -6.51 -3.58
N ASP A 73 6.06 -7.27 -3.77
CA ASP A 73 5.33 -7.93 -2.69
C ASP A 73 6.25 -8.97 -2.01
N TYR A 74 6.08 -9.19 -0.70
CA TYR A 74 6.86 -10.15 0.09
C TYR A 74 6.38 -11.58 -0.13
#